data_AF-J3JHK0-F1
#
_entry.id   AF-J3JHK0-F1
#
_cell.length_a   1.000
_cell.length_b   1.000
_cell.length_c   1.000
_cell.angle_alpha   90.00
_cell.angle_beta   90.00
_cell.angle_gamma   90.00
#
_symmetry.space_group_name_H-M   'P 1'
#
loop_
_entity.id
_entity.type
_entity.pdbx_description
1 polymer ?
#
loop_
_entity_poly.entity_id
_entity_poly.type
_entity_poly.pdbx_seq_one_letter_code
_entity_poly.pdbx_strand_id
1 'polypeptide(L)'
;MTSWRGRGQRASAGVGIGVLLGVAALLVGIHAFLPASLQTRLAFDHDGPTLLSLLTAAYVHVDDAHLFGNLVGYVVVASVTYLLCRQLDRERWFWLTTALLLVALPVLVNLANYLALATWFPWMEPVNRGFSGVVAGFGGFLLVTVVVLVADDYGRPVAVYVAEATLLFLLAEVTLIYTGTLSLLAAGVAVLGLTTAVMGIRLERRRGTVPTERSRRQVAVDALFVASLVALVAVLVYGLFPTTLVVDGRLTNVFAHGVGFLFGAALATGTALLERV
;
A
#
# COMPACT_ATOMS: atom_id res chain seq x y z
N MET A 1 -24.84 1.18 8.75
CA MET A 1 -25.14 -0.04 7.97
C MET A 1 -26.65 -0.27 7.92
N THR A 2 -27.34 0.26 6.89
CA THR A 2 -28.69 -0.16 6.47
C THR A 2 -29.02 0.42 5.10
N SER A 3 -28.82 -0.34 4.03
CA SER A 3 -29.86 -0.56 3.01
C SER A 3 -29.51 -1.83 2.25
N TRP A 4 -30.33 -2.87 2.44
CA TRP A 4 -30.20 -4.14 1.77
C TRP A 4 -30.80 -3.99 0.37
N ARG A 5 -30.01 -3.44 -0.57
CA ARG A 5 -30.36 -3.42 -2.00
C ARG A 5 -29.84 -4.70 -2.65
N GLY A 6 -30.67 -5.27 -3.52
CA GLY A 6 -30.65 -6.66 -4.00
C GLY A 6 -29.27 -7.25 -4.26
N ARG A 7 -28.95 -8.34 -3.55
CA ARG A 7 -27.80 -9.17 -3.85
C ARG A 7 -28.13 -10.02 -5.08
N GLY A 8 -27.74 -9.55 -6.26
CA GLY A 8 -27.29 -10.49 -7.30
C GLY A 8 -26.27 -11.44 -6.67
N GLN A 9 -26.21 -12.70 -7.12
CA GLN A 9 -25.32 -13.72 -6.55
C GLN A 9 -23.87 -13.20 -6.47
N ARG A 10 -23.48 -12.71 -5.29
CA ARG A 10 -22.09 -12.30 -5.04
C ARG A 10 -21.28 -13.58 -4.89
N ALA A 11 -20.16 -13.67 -5.60
CA ALA A 11 -19.17 -14.70 -5.31
C ALA A 11 -18.86 -14.70 -3.80
N SER A 12 -18.63 -15.88 -3.22
CA SER A 12 -18.31 -15.95 -1.79
C SER A 12 -16.99 -15.21 -1.53
N ALA A 13 -16.82 -14.62 -0.34
CA ALA A 13 -15.56 -13.98 0.04
C ALA A 13 -14.38 -14.98 -0.06
N GLY A 14 -14.65 -16.28 0.12
CA GLY A 14 -13.68 -17.35 -0.05
C GLY A 14 -13.12 -17.47 -1.47
N VAL A 15 -13.92 -17.21 -2.51
CA VAL A 15 -13.41 -17.20 -3.89
C VAL A 15 -12.40 -16.07 -4.09
N GLY A 16 -12.70 -14.86 -3.60
CA GLY A 16 -11.79 -13.72 -3.69
C GLY A 16 -10.48 -13.97 -2.95
N ILE A 17 -10.55 -14.48 -1.72
CA ILE A 17 -9.36 -14.87 -0.94
C ILE A 17 -8.58 -15.97 -1.66
N GLY A 18 -9.26 -16.95 -2.25
CA GLY A 18 -8.63 -18.01 -3.04
C GLY A 18 -7.81 -17.49 -4.23
N VAL A 19 -8.31 -16.46 -4.93
CA VAL A 19 -7.57 -15.81 -6.02
C VAL A 19 -6.30 -15.13 -5.49
N LEU A 20 -6.37 -14.42 -4.36
CA LEU A 20 -5.20 -13.80 -3.73
C LEU A 20 -4.17 -14.85 -3.29
N LEU A 21 -4.63 -15.94 -2.68
CA LEU A 21 -3.75 -17.07 -2.32
C LEU A 21 -3.16 -17.75 -3.56
N GLY A 22 -3.84 -17.72 -4.69
CA GLY A 22 -3.30 -18.19 -5.97
C GLY A 22 -2.07 -17.40 -6.43
N VAL A 23 -2.05 -16.08 -6.23
CA VAL A 23 -0.87 -15.25 -6.51
C VAL A 23 0.28 -15.60 -5.55
N ALA A 24 -0.01 -15.79 -4.26
CA ALA A 24 0.98 -16.25 -3.29
C ALA A 24 1.57 -17.62 -3.68
N ALA A 25 0.73 -18.57 -4.07
CA ALA A 25 1.14 -19.89 -4.54
C ALA A 25 1.99 -19.82 -5.82
N LEU A 26 1.66 -18.91 -6.74
CA LEU A 26 2.47 -18.65 -7.94
C LEU A 26 3.88 -18.18 -7.56
N LEU A 27 4.02 -17.24 -6.63
CA LEU A 27 5.33 -16.76 -6.16
C LEU A 27 6.16 -17.88 -5.54
N VAL A 28 5.53 -18.73 -4.70
CA VAL A 28 6.18 -19.93 -4.15
C VAL A 28 6.61 -20.88 -5.27
N GLY A 29 5.74 -21.12 -6.25
CA GLY A 29 6.04 -22.01 -7.37
C GLY A 29 7.21 -21.51 -8.23
N ILE A 30 7.26 -20.21 -8.53
CA ILE A 30 8.37 -19.60 -9.26
C ILE A 30 9.67 -19.76 -8.47
N HIS A 31 9.66 -19.46 -7.17
CA HIS A 31 10.85 -19.55 -6.34
C HIS A 31 11.38 -20.98 -6.18
N ALA A 32 10.47 -21.94 -5.95
CA ALA A 32 10.83 -23.33 -5.65
C ALA A 32 11.17 -24.18 -6.87
N PHE A 33 10.51 -23.94 -8.02
CA PHE A 33 10.61 -24.84 -9.17
C PHE A 33 11.37 -24.26 -10.36
N LEU A 34 11.54 -22.94 -10.44
CA LEU A 34 12.26 -22.33 -11.57
C LEU A 34 13.78 -22.40 -11.34
N PRO A 35 14.58 -22.90 -12.31
CA PRO A 35 16.04 -22.95 -12.19
C PRO A 35 16.65 -21.57 -11.88
N ALA A 36 17.70 -21.53 -11.06
CA ALA A 36 18.38 -20.31 -10.65
C ALA A 36 18.88 -19.45 -11.85
N SER A 37 19.25 -20.11 -12.95
CA SER A 37 19.66 -19.44 -14.20
C SER A 37 18.50 -18.70 -14.87
N LEU A 38 17.26 -19.21 -14.78
CA LEU A 38 16.07 -18.50 -15.26
C LEU A 38 15.68 -17.38 -14.29
N GLN A 39 15.71 -17.63 -12.98
CA GLN A 39 15.41 -16.59 -12.00
C GLN A 39 16.34 -15.37 -12.15
N THR A 40 17.62 -15.61 -12.46
CA THR A 40 18.59 -14.54 -12.72
C THR A 40 18.26 -13.75 -13.99
N ARG A 41 17.80 -14.40 -15.07
CA ARG A 41 17.39 -13.71 -16.31
C ARG A 41 16.10 -12.90 -16.17
N LEU A 42 15.23 -13.31 -15.23
CA LEU A 42 13.97 -12.62 -14.95
C LEU A 42 14.13 -11.44 -13.99
N ALA A 43 15.26 -11.38 -13.27
CA ALA A 43 15.63 -10.24 -12.45
C ALA A 43 15.97 -9.01 -13.31
N PHE A 44 15.78 -7.81 -12.76
CA PHE A 44 16.05 -6.57 -13.48
C PHE A 44 17.45 -6.08 -13.12
N ASP A 45 18.37 -6.32 -14.05
CA ASP A 45 19.76 -5.86 -14.00
C ASP A 45 19.87 -4.46 -14.61
N HIS A 46 20.46 -3.51 -13.87
CA HIS A 46 20.57 -2.12 -14.32
C HIS A 46 21.65 -1.95 -15.40
N ASP A 47 22.61 -2.88 -15.52
CA ASP A 47 23.66 -2.83 -16.55
C ASP A 47 23.18 -3.35 -17.90
N GLY A 48 22.19 -4.24 -17.88
CA GLY A 48 21.61 -4.86 -19.06
C GLY A 48 20.09 -4.91 -18.99
N PRO A 49 19.40 -3.76 -18.91
CA PRO A 49 17.97 -3.73 -18.66
C PRO A 49 17.22 -4.35 -19.84
N THR A 50 16.32 -5.30 -19.54
CA THR A 50 15.41 -5.87 -20.54
C THR A 50 13.96 -5.45 -20.25
N LEU A 51 13.17 -5.23 -21.30
CA LEU A 51 11.76 -4.84 -21.14
C LEU A 51 10.95 -5.89 -20.37
N LEU A 52 11.26 -7.18 -20.56
CA LEU A 52 10.59 -8.27 -19.83
C LEU A 52 10.90 -8.20 -18.33
N SER A 53 12.17 -7.92 -17.98
CA SER A 53 12.61 -7.86 -16.58
C SER A 53 11.95 -6.72 -15.77
N LEU A 54 11.46 -5.66 -16.42
CA LEU A 54 10.68 -4.60 -15.75
C LEU A 54 9.45 -5.15 -15.03
N LEU A 55 8.83 -6.21 -15.58
CA LEU A 55 7.69 -6.89 -14.96
C LEU A 55 8.17 -8.07 -14.11
N THR A 56 8.98 -8.96 -14.69
CA THR A 56 9.26 -10.27 -14.09
C THR A 56 10.13 -10.19 -12.84
N ALA A 57 10.90 -9.11 -12.66
CA ALA A 57 11.72 -8.91 -11.47
C ALA A 57 10.90 -8.89 -10.17
N ALA A 58 9.63 -8.47 -10.24
CA ALA A 58 8.74 -8.49 -9.08
C ALA A 58 8.39 -9.91 -8.62
N TYR A 59 8.55 -10.92 -9.48
CA TYR A 59 8.08 -12.29 -9.23
C TYR A 59 9.19 -13.27 -8.83
N VAL A 60 10.46 -12.85 -8.93
CA VAL A 60 11.63 -13.63 -8.49
C VAL A 60 12.19 -13.04 -7.19
N HIS A 61 12.73 -13.90 -6.33
CA HIS A 61 13.22 -13.51 -5.00
C HIS A 61 14.69 -13.88 -4.83
N VAL A 62 15.35 -13.24 -3.86
CA VAL A 62 16.77 -13.51 -3.56
C VAL A 62 16.90 -14.76 -2.70
N ASP A 63 16.03 -14.88 -1.70
CA ASP A 63 16.05 -15.93 -0.69
C ASP A 63 14.65 -16.17 -0.09
N ASP A 64 14.54 -17.20 0.74
CA ASP A 64 13.30 -17.62 1.37
C ASP A 64 12.74 -16.58 2.34
N ALA A 65 13.60 -15.83 3.04
CA ALA A 65 13.18 -14.82 4.00
C ALA A 65 12.54 -13.62 3.28
N HIS A 66 13.13 -13.20 2.17
CA HIS A 66 12.59 -12.15 1.31
C HIS A 66 11.25 -12.58 0.70
N LEU A 67 11.14 -13.82 0.20
CA LEU A 67 9.85 -14.34 -0.28
C LEU A 67 8.82 -14.35 0.85
N PHE A 68 9.16 -14.89 2.02
CA PHE A 68 8.24 -14.99 3.15
C PHE A 68 7.69 -13.63 3.59
N GLY A 69 8.57 -12.62 3.72
CA GLY A 69 8.15 -11.26 4.05
C GLY A 69 7.15 -10.68 3.04
N ASN A 70 7.40 -10.88 1.74
CA ASN A 70 6.51 -10.44 0.68
C ASN A 70 5.17 -11.19 0.69
N LEU A 71 5.18 -12.51 0.93
CA LEU A 71 3.96 -13.32 1.02
C LEU A 71 3.07 -12.87 2.18
N VAL A 72 3.64 -12.69 3.37
CA VAL A 72 2.89 -12.23 4.55
C VAL A 72 2.32 -10.83 4.31
N GLY A 73 3.15 -9.89 3.86
CA GLY A 73 2.72 -8.53 3.57
C GLY A 73 1.62 -8.48 2.51
N TYR A 74 1.79 -9.21 1.42
CA TYR A 74 0.80 -9.30 0.35
C TYR A 74 -0.53 -9.89 0.84
N VAL A 75 -0.50 -11.10 1.42
CA VAL A 75 -1.72 -11.80 1.83
C VAL A 75 -2.51 -10.99 2.85
N VAL A 76 -1.84 -10.41 3.84
CA VAL A 76 -2.51 -9.60 4.87
C VAL A 76 -3.14 -8.35 4.26
N VAL A 77 -2.35 -7.53 3.56
CA VAL A 77 -2.82 -6.22 3.10
C VAL A 77 -3.81 -6.35 1.96
N ALA A 78 -3.59 -7.26 1.01
CA ALA A 78 -4.52 -7.51 -0.08
C ALA A 78 -5.86 -8.08 0.44
N SER A 79 -5.83 -8.99 1.42
CA SER A 79 -7.06 -9.55 1.99
C SER A 79 -7.85 -8.51 2.77
N VAL A 80 -7.19 -7.71 3.62
CA VAL A 80 -7.86 -6.62 4.36
C VAL A 80 -8.48 -5.61 3.39
N THR A 81 -7.72 -5.21 2.36
CA THR A 81 -8.22 -4.28 1.33
C THR A 81 -9.40 -4.87 0.57
N TYR A 82 -9.33 -6.15 0.18
CA TYR A 82 -10.44 -6.86 -0.47
C TYR A 82 -11.71 -6.86 0.40
N LEU A 83 -11.57 -7.22 1.68
CA LEU A 83 -12.70 -7.28 2.62
C LEU A 83 -13.31 -5.89 2.84
N LEU A 84 -12.50 -4.83 2.92
CA LEU A 84 -12.99 -3.45 3.00
C LEU A 84 -13.71 -3.02 1.72
N CYS A 85 -13.12 -3.24 0.54
CA CYS A 85 -13.78 -2.93 -0.72
C CYS A 85 -15.09 -3.71 -0.87
N ARG A 86 -15.15 -4.96 -0.42
CA ARG A 86 -16.38 -5.76 -0.40
C ARG A 86 -17.41 -5.21 0.59
N GLN A 87 -16.99 -4.76 1.77
CA GLN A 87 -17.87 -4.10 2.74
C GLN A 87 -18.45 -2.79 2.18
N LEU A 88 -17.68 -2.08 1.35
CA LEU A 88 -18.09 -0.86 0.65
C LEU A 88 -18.89 -1.13 -0.64
N ASP A 89 -19.15 -2.40 -0.99
CA ASP A 89 -19.79 -2.80 -2.26
C ASP A 89 -19.00 -2.36 -3.52
N ARG A 90 -17.68 -2.24 -3.42
CA ARG A 90 -16.74 -1.81 -4.46
C ARG A 90 -15.75 -2.92 -4.87
N GLU A 91 -16.25 -4.14 -5.08
CA GLU A 91 -15.40 -5.30 -5.43
C GLU A 91 -14.76 -5.16 -6.82
N ARG A 92 -15.48 -4.55 -7.77
CA ARG A 92 -14.95 -4.30 -9.11
C ARG A 92 -13.76 -3.33 -9.07
N TRP A 93 -13.84 -2.27 -8.25
CA TRP A 93 -12.72 -1.39 -7.96
C TRP A 93 -11.51 -2.20 -7.48
N PHE A 94 -11.70 -3.06 -6.47
CA PHE A 94 -10.62 -3.91 -5.96
C PHE A 94 -9.92 -4.74 -7.05
N TRP A 95 -10.69 -5.45 -7.87
CA TRP A 95 -10.12 -6.33 -8.89
C TRP A 95 -9.44 -5.55 -10.02
N LEU A 96 -10.01 -4.41 -10.42
CA LEU A 96 -9.39 -3.53 -11.42
C LEU A 96 -8.05 -2.97 -10.90
N THR A 97 -8.03 -2.41 -9.69
CA THR A 97 -6.80 -1.90 -9.09
C THR A 97 -5.80 -3.04 -8.90
N THR A 98 -6.21 -4.20 -8.40
CA THR A 98 -5.33 -5.37 -8.21
C THR A 98 -4.68 -5.80 -9.53
N ALA A 99 -5.41 -5.85 -10.63
CA ALA A 99 -4.83 -6.18 -11.93
C ALA A 99 -3.73 -5.18 -12.34
N LEU A 100 -3.96 -3.88 -12.10
CA LEU A 100 -2.95 -2.85 -12.35
C LEU A 100 -1.76 -2.97 -11.39
N LEU A 101 -1.98 -3.29 -10.12
CA LEU A 101 -0.90 -3.51 -9.13
C LEU A 101 -0.05 -4.74 -9.45
N LEU A 102 -0.62 -5.76 -10.09
CA LEU A 102 0.13 -6.97 -10.49
C LEU A 102 0.89 -6.78 -11.81
N VAL A 103 0.39 -5.95 -12.73
CA VAL A 103 0.96 -5.87 -14.09
C VAL A 103 1.63 -4.53 -14.36
N ALA A 104 0.91 -3.41 -14.18
CA ALA A 104 1.42 -2.09 -14.51
C ALA A 104 2.39 -1.57 -13.43
N LEU A 105 2.09 -1.80 -12.16
CA LEU A 105 2.89 -1.27 -11.06
C LEU A 105 4.33 -1.80 -11.05
N PRO A 106 4.63 -3.10 -11.23
CA PRO A 106 6.01 -3.58 -11.31
C PRO A 106 6.84 -2.83 -12.36
N VAL A 107 6.25 -2.59 -13.53
CA VAL A 107 6.90 -1.86 -14.63
C VAL A 107 7.18 -0.42 -14.22
N LEU A 108 6.19 0.28 -13.65
CA LEU A 108 6.34 1.66 -13.19
C LEU A 108 7.39 1.78 -12.09
N VAL A 109 7.39 0.86 -11.12
CA VAL A 109 8.33 0.85 -10.00
C VAL A 109 9.75 0.60 -10.48
N ASN A 110 9.98 -0.44 -11.30
CA ASN A 110 11.33 -0.73 -11.81
C ASN A 110 11.84 0.38 -12.73
N LEU A 111 10.98 0.96 -13.58
CA LEU A 111 11.37 2.07 -14.44
C LEU A 111 11.72 3.33 -13.63
N ALA A 112 10.89 3.69 -12.65
CA ALA A 112 11.15 4.85 -11.79
C ALA A 112 12.41 4.66 -10.96
N ASN A 113 12.63 3.46 -10.41
CA ASN A 113 13.84 3.12 -9.68
C ASN A 113 15.07 3.21 -10.59
N TYR A 114 15.02 2.61 -11.78
CA TYR A 114 16.11 2.69 -12.76
C TYR A 114 16.45 4.13 -13.13
N LEU A 115 15.46 4.96 -13.46
CA LEU A 115 15.67 6.36 -13.82
C LEU A 115 16.23 7.18 -12.65
N ALA A 116 15.73 6.96 -11.43
CA ALA A 116 16.24 7.63 -10.24
C ALA A 116 17.71 7.29 -9.97
N LEU A 117 18.06 6.00 -10.04
CA LEU A 117 19.42 5.52 -9.80
C LEU A 117 20.38 5.96 -10.91
N ALA A 118 20.00 5.80 -12.17
CA ALA A 118 20.81 6.26 -13.30
C ALA A 118 21.06 7.77 -13.28
N THR A 119 20.13 8.56 -12.71
CA THR A 119 20.26 10.03 -12.64
C THR A 119 21.08 10.49 -11.45
N TRP A 120 20.79 9.97 -10.26
CA TRP A 120 21.35 10.49 -9.00
C TRP A 120 22.49 9.65 -8.41
N PHE A 121 22.59 8.39 -8.82
CA PHE A 121 23.57 7.45 -8.31
C PHE A 121 24.11 6.51 -9.42
N PRO A 122 24.67 7.06 -10.51
CA PRO A 122 25.04 6.30 -11.72
C PRO A 122 26.14 5.26 -11.50
N TRP A 123 26.83 5.27 -10.35
CA TRP A 123 27.85 4.30 -9.98
C TRP A 123 27.29 3.03 -9.33
N MET A 124 25.97 2.92 -9.17
CA MET A 124 25.35 1.73 -8.61
C MET A 124 24.65 0.93 -9.69
N GLU A 125 24.92 -0.36 -9.68
CA GLU A 125 24.44 -1.32 -10.66
C GLU A 125 23.65 -2.43 -9.93
N PRO A 126 22.52 -2.09 -9.26
CA PRO A 126 21.80 -3.08 -8.47
C PRO A 126 21.06 -4.08 -9.37
N VAL A 127 20.69 -5.21 -8.79
CA VAL A 127 19.78 -6.16 -9.45
C VAL A 127 18.48 -6.20 -8.66
N ASN A 128 17.39 -5.70 -9.24
CA ASN A 128 16.09 -5.69 -8.56
C ASN A 128 15.46 -7.08 -8.64
N ARG A 129 14.98 -7.52 -7.48
CA ARG A 129 14.19 -8.74 -7.28
C ARG A 129 13.18 -8.48 -6.19
N GLY A 130 12.01 -9.09 -6.28
CA GLY A 130 11.05 -9.19 -5.18
C GLY A 130 9.75 -8.42 -5.39
N PHE A 131 8.71 -8.94 -4.74
CA PHE A 131 7.33 -8.47 -4.87
C PHE A 131 7.01 -7.28 -3.97
N SER A 132 7.98 -6.77 -3.21
CA SER A 132 7.80 -5.74 -2.19
C SER A 132 7.25 -4.42 -2.73
N GLY A 133 7.56 -4.05 -3.98
CA GLY A 133 6.96 -2.87 -4.63
C GLY A 133 5.45 -3.02 -4.84
N VAL A 134 4.98 -4.24 -5.14
CA VAL A 134 3.55 -4.56 -5.25
C VAL A 134 2.89 -4.58 -3.88
N VAL A 135 3.56 -5.17 -2.88
CA VAL A 135 3.10 -5.14 -1.48
C VAL A 135 2.93 -3.70 -0.99
N ALA A 136 3.91 -2.82 -1.25
CA ALA A 136 3.81 -1.41 -0.95
C ALA A 136 2.64 -0.74 -1.69
N GLY A 137 2.41 -1.10 -2.95
CA GLY A 137 1.26 -0.64 -3.72
C GLY A 137 -0.09 -1.03 -3.13
N PHE A 138 -0.21 -2.24 -2.58
CA PHE A 138 -1.38 -2.64 -1.79
C PHE A 138 -1.50 -1.83 -0.50
N GLY A 139 -0.39 -1.44 0.14
CA GLY A 139 -0.40 -0.50 1.26
C GLY A 139 -0.98 0.87 0.89
N GLY A 140 -0.57 1.41 -0.26
CA GLY A 140 -1.13 2.64 -0.81
C GLY A 140 -2.62 2.50 -1.17
N PHE A 141 -3.02 1.34 -1.69
CA PHE A 141 -4.42 1.05 -1.98
C PHE A 141 -5.26 0.93 -0.69
N LEU A 142 -4.74 0.27 0.36
CA LEU A 142 -5.39 0.21 1.66
C LEU A 142 -5.60 1.62 2.24
N LEU A 143 -4.60 2.49 2.16
CA LEU A 143 -4.71 3.89 2.60
C LEU A 143 -5.86 4.61 1.87
N VAL A 144 -5.94 4.50 0.54
CA VAL A 144 -7.04 5.12 -0.24
C VAL A 144 -8.39 4.52 0.14
N THR A 145 -8.45 3.22 0.39
CA THR A 145 -9.68 2.53 0.82
C THR A 145 -10.16 3.03 2.19
N VAL A 146 -9.24 3.30 3.14
CA VAL A 146 -9.55 3.95 4.42
C VAL A 146 -10.12 5.36 4.20
N VAL A 147 -9.53 6.15 3.30
CA VAL A 147 -10.04 7.49 2.97
C VAL A 147 -11.45 7.41 2.38
N VAL A 148 -11.72 6.46 1.48
CA VAL A 148 -13.07 6.24 0.91
C VAL A 148 -14.06 5.79 2.00
N LEU A 149 -13.66 4.87 2.88
CA LEU A 149 -14.48 4.43 4.01
C LEU A 149 -14.90 5.62 4.89
N VAL A 150 -13.95 6.47 5.28
CA VAL A 150 -14.23 7.66 6.10
C VAL A 150 -15.08 8.68 5.32
N ALA A 151 -14.84 8.85 4.01
CA ALA A 151 -15.60 9.78 3.18
C ALA A 151 -17.06 9.36 3.03
N ASP A 152 -17.33 8.06 2.88
CA ASP A 152 -18.68 7.51 2.75
C ASP A 152 -19.44 7.60 4.08
N ASP A 153 -18.75 7.47 5.22
CA ASP A 153 -19.36 7.47 6.55
C ASP A 153 -19.49 8.84 7.22
N TYR A 154 -18.53 9.73 6.99
CA TYR A 154 -18.36 11.00 7.73
C TYR A 154 -18.20 12.22 6.80
N GLY A 155 -18.20 12.02 5.48
CA GLY A 155 -18.05 13.08 4.49
C GLY A 155 -16.61 13.35 4.07
N ARG A 156 -16.45 13.89 2.86
CA ARG A 156 -15.14 14.18 2.25
C ARG A 156 -14.23 15.08 3.10
N PRO A 157 -14.72 16.16 3.76
CA PRO A 157 -13.86 16.99 4.60
C PRO A 157 -13.19 16.21 5.74
N VAL A 158 -13.95 15.36 6.43
CA VAL A 158 -13.41 14.49 7.50
C VAL A 158 -12.39 13.50 6.95
N ALA A 159 -12.65 12.93 5.77
CA ALA A 159 -11.71 12.02 5.14
C ALA A 159 -10.38 12.69 4.77
N VAL A 160 -10.41 13.94 4.29
CA VAL A 160 -9.18 14.72 4.02
C VAL A 160 -8.36 14.92 5.28
N TYR A 161 -9.01 15.30 6.39
CA TYR A 161 -8.35 15.47 7.68
C TYR A 161 -7.70 14.17 8.19
N VAL A 162 -8.41 13.04 8.07
CA VAL A 162 -7.86 11.72 8.46
C VAL A 162 -6.70 11.31 7.54
N ALA A 163 -6.82 11.57 6.23
CA ALA A 163 -5.76 11.29 5.26
C ALA A 163 -4.49 12.11 5.56
N GLU A 164 -4.65 13.41 5.80
CA GLU A 164 -3.55 14.31 6.17
C GLU A 164 -2.84 13.84 7.44
N ALA A 165 -3.60 13.58 8.52
CA ALA A 165 -3.03 13.07 9.76
C ALA A 165 -2.28 11.74 9.56
N THR A 166 -2.85 10.84 8.75
CA THR A 166 -2.22 9.55 8.44
C THR A 166 -0.91 9.74 7.67
N LEU A 167 -0.91 10.58 6.64
CA LEU A 167 0.30 10.84 5.83
C LEU A 167 1.41 11.50 6.66
N LEU A 168 1.07 12.48 7.51
CA LEU A 168 2.05 13.14 8.39
C LEU A 168 2.57 12.17 9.48
N PHE A 169 1.72 11.28 9.98
CA PHE A 169 2.13 10.22 10.88
C PHE A 169 3.11 9.24 10.21
N LEU A 170 2.80 8.74 9.01
CA LEU A 170 3.70 7.86 8.25
C LEU A 170 5.01 8.55 7.88
N LEU A 171 4.98 9.86 7.58
CA LEU A 171 6.20 10.63 7.32
C LEU A 171 7.08 10.74 8.57
N ALA A 172 6.48 10.95 9.75
CA ALA A 172 7.19 10.95 11.02
C ALA A 172 7.78 9.57 11.34
N GLU A 173 7.04 8.50 11.05
CA GLU A 173 7.52 7.10 11.19
C GLU A 173 8.74 6.83 10.29
N VAL A 174 8.66 7.17 9.00
CA VAL A 174 9.79 7.01 8.07
C VAL A 174 11.00 7.82 8.54
N THR A 175 10.79 9.02 9.06
CA THR A 175 11.87 9.83 9.65
C THR A 175 12.50 9.10 10.84
N LEU A 176 11.68 8.58 11.76
CA LEU A 176 12.14 7.83 12.94
C LEU A 176 12.93 6.58 12.55
N ILE A 177 12.51 5.84 11.53
CA ILE A 177 13.20 4.64 11.02
C ILE A 177 14.63 4.98 10.60
N TYR A 178 14.81 6.09 9.87
CA TYR A 178 16.14 6.48 9.35
C TYR A 178 17.03 7.20 10.36
N THR A 179 16.45 7.97 11.28
CA THR A 179 17.23 8.68 12.30
C THR A 179 17.49 7.85 13.55
N GLY A 180 16.76 6.75 13.74
CA GLY A 180 16.76 5.92 14.96
C GLY A 180 16.27 6.65 16.22
N THR A 181 15.87 7.91 16.10
CA THR A 181 15.52 8.80 17.22
C THR A 181 14.34 9.69 16.83
N LEU A 182 13.41 9.89 17.76
CA LEU A 182 12.26 10.76 17.53
C LEU A 182 12.71 12.23 17.61
N SER A 183 13.02 12.82 16.47
CA SER A 183 13.37 14.23 16.39
C SER A 183 12.17 15.12 16.73
N LEU A 184 12.44 16.34 17.22
CA LEU A 184 11.39 17.35 17.45
C LEU A 184 10.61 17.66 16.18
N LEU A 185 11.25 17.58 15.01
CA LEU A 185 10.60 17.76 13.72
C LEU A 185 9.61 16.63 13.43
N ALA A 186 10.02 15.37 13.57
CA ALA A 186 9.14 14.22 13.34
C ALA A 186 7.95 14.22 14.31
N ALA A 187 8.20 14.47 15.61
CA ALA A 187 7.14 14.62 16.60
C ALA A 187 6.22 15.80 16.26
N GLY A 188 6.78 16.95 15.88
CA GLY A 188 6.02 18.14 15.50
C GLY A 188 5.12 17.91 14.28
N VAL A 189 5.60 17.20 13.26
CA VAL A 189 4.84 16.83 12.07
C VAL A 189 3.65 15.92 12.41
N ALA A 190 3.87 14.89 13.23
CA ALA A 190 2.79 13.99 13.67
C ALA A 190 1.75 14.73 14.54
N VAL A 191 2.20 15.57 15.47
CA VAL A 191 1.31 16.38 16.33
C VAL A 191 0.52 17.39 15.51
N LEU A 192 1.15 18.02 14.50
CA LEU A 192 0.48 18.93 13.59
C LEU A 192 -0.67 18.22 12.88
N GLY A 193 -0.41 17.07 12.25
CA GLY A 193 -1.43 16.30 11.55
C GLY A 193 -2.59 15.85 12.44
N LEU A 194 -2.29 15.37 13.66
CA LEU A 194 -3.33 15.01 14.62
C LEU A 194 -4.16 16.24 15.04
N THR A 195 -3.50 17.37 15.26
CA THR A 195 -4.16 18.61 15.68
C THR A 195 -5.05 19.17 14.57
N THR A 196 -4.56 19.23 13.32
CA THR A 196 -5.35 19.66 12.17
C THR A 196 -6.56 18.76 11.98
N ALA A 197 -6.40 17.44 12.14
CA ALA A 197 -7.51 16.52 12.03
C ALA A 197 -8.56 16.70 13.13
N VAL A 198 -8.16 16.78 14.40
CA VAL A 198 -9.09 16.96 15.52
C VAL A 198 -9.83 18.30 15.39
N MET A 199 -9.13 19.38 15.05
CA MET A 199 -9.74 20.71 14.92
C MET A 199 -10.65 20.80 13.70
N GLY A 200 -10.23 20.24 12.57
CA GLY A 200 -11.02 20.15 11.35
C GLY A 200 -12.31 19.37 11.54
N ILE A 201 -12.23 18.17 12.14
CA ILE A 201 -13.43 17.36 12.45
C ILE A 201 -14.36 18.07 13.43
N ARG A 202 -13.83 18.78 14.43
CA ARG A 202 -14.64 19.61 15.35
C ARG A 202 -15.34 20.74 14.62
N LEU A 203 -14.68 21.40 13.68
CA LEU A 203 -15.27 22.46 12.86
C LEU A 203 -16.41 21.93 11.99
N GLU A 204 -16.19 20.82 11.30
CA GLU A 204 -17.21 20.19 10.46
C GLU A 204 -18.42 19.71 11.28
N ARG A 205 -18.19 19.18 12.48
CA ARG A 205 -19.27 18.90 13.44
C ARG A 205 -20.07 20.14 13.81
N ARG A 206 -19.41 21.29 14.05
CA ARG A 206 -20.09 22.56 14.36
C ARG A 206 -20.87 23.11 13.17
N ARG A 207 -20.41 22.85 11.94
CA ARG A 207 -21.10 23.22 10.69
C ARG A 207 -22.29 22.31 10.37
N GLY A 208 -22.47 21.20 11.08
CA GLY A 208 -23.53 20.24 10.82
C GLY A 208 -23.33 19.40 9.56
N THR A 209 -22.10 19.34 9.03
CA THR A 209 -21.75 18.56 7.82
C THR A 209 -21.43 17.10 8.12
N VAL A 210 -21.25 16.76 9.40
CA VAL A 210 -20.98 15.40 9.88
C VAL A 210 -22.28 14.76 10.39
N PRO A 211 -22.56 13.48 10.08
CA PRO A 211 -23.77 12.81 10.56
C PRO A 211 -23.91 12.86 12.08
N THR A 212 -25.05 13.37 12.56
CA THR A 212 -25.37 13.54 13.99
C THR A 212 -26.09 12.33 14.59
N GLU A 213 -26.58 11.41 13.74
CA GLU A 213 -27.32 10.21 14.15
C GLU A 213 -26.43 9.15 14.81
N ARG A 214 -25.11 9.21 14.62
CA ARG A 214 -24.17 8.26 15.23
C ARG A 214 -23.97 8.57 16.71
N SER A 215 -24.23 7.58 17.56
CA SER A 215 -23.93 7.65 19.00
C SER A 215 -22.41 7.83 19.24
N ARG A 216 -22.04 8.42 20.39
CA ARG A 216 -20.62 8.56 20.78
C ARG A 216 -19.88 7.21 20.77
N ARG A 217 -20.56 6.13 21.16
CA ARG A 217 -20.00 4.77 21.16
C ARG A 217 -19.68 4.31 19.74
N GLN A 218 -20.57 4.51 18.77
CA GLN A 218 -20.33 4.16 17.37
C GLN A 218 -19.14 4.94 16.80
N VAL A 219 -19.08 6.24 17.04
CA VAL A 219 -17.94 7.07 16.61
C VAL A 219 -16.62 6.54 17.18
N ALA A 220 -16.59 6.14 18.45
CA ALA A 220 -15.38 5.59 19.06
C ALA A 220 -14.98 4.24 18.44
N VAL A 221 -15.95 3.36 18.15
CA VAL A 221 -15.69 2.09 17.46
C VAL A 221 -15.15 2.32 16.05
N ASP A 222 -15.76 3.23 15.28
CA ASP A 222 -15.30 3.55 13.92
C ASP A 222 -13.89 4.16 13.95
N ALA A 223 -13.61 5.04 14.92
CA ALA A 223 -12.28 5.63 15.09
C ALA A 223 -11.23 4.57 15.44
N LEU A 224 -11.55 3.62 16.33
CA LEU A 224 -10.66 2.50 16.66
C LEU A 224 -10.43 1.59 15.45
N PHE A 225 -11.47 1.33 14.66
CA PHE A 225 -11.36 0.55 13.44
C PHE A 225 -10.43 1.23 12.42
N VAL A 226 -10.65 2.52 12.13
CA VAL A 226 -9.78 3.31 11.26
C VAL A 226 -8.34 3.36 11.80
N ALA A 227 -8.16 3.58 13.10
CA ALA A 227 -6.85 3.58 13.73
C ALA A 227 -6.14 2.23 13.61
N SER A 228 -6.87 1.11 13.69
CA SER A 228 -6.29 -0.22 13.49
C SER A 228 -5.82 -0.46 12.04
N LEU A 229 -6.55 0.08 11.06
CA LEU A 229 -6.15 0.03 9.65
C LEU A 229 -4.93 0.92 9.38
N VAL A 230 -4.89 2.12 9.97
CA VAL A 230 -3.72 3.00 9.92
C VAL A 230 -2.51 2.34 10.58
N ALA A 231 -2.69 1.70 11.73
CA ALA A 231 -1.64 0.94 12.40
C ALA A 231 -1.13 -0.23 11.55
N LEU A 232 -2.02 -0.92 10.83
CA LEU A 232 -1.62 -1.96 9.87
C LEU A 232 -0.75 -1.38 8.74
N VAL A 233 -1.14 -0.23 8.18
CA VAL A 233 -0.32 0.47 7.17
C VAL A 233 1.03 0.91 7.76
N ALA A 234 1.06 1.38 9.00
CA ALA A 234 2.29 1.76 9.70
C ALA A 234 3.23 0.57 9.90
N VAL A 235 2.72 -0.55 10.42
CA VAL A 235 3.48 -1.80 10.54
C VAL A 235 4.02 -2.27 9.20
N LEU A 236 3.24 -2.14 8.13
CA LEU A 236 3.69 -2.44 6.78
C LEU A 236 4.84 -1.51 6.35
N VAL A 237 4.70 -0.20 6.55
CA VAL A 237 5.75 0.79 6.24
C VAL A 237 7.01 0.50 7.05
N TYR A 238 6.90 0.24 8.34
CA TYR A 238 8.03 -0.18 9.17
C TYR A 238 8.73 -1.43 8.64
N GLY A 239 7.98 -2.44 8.19
CA GLY A 239 8.55 -3.68 7.63
C GLY A 239 9.15 -3.51 6.22
N LEU A 240 8.66 -2.55 5.44
CA LEU A 240 9.16 -2.28 4.09
C LEU A 240 10.42 -1.41 4.10
N PHE A 241 10.55 -0.48 5.05
CA PHE A 241 11.63 0.49 5.09
C PHE A 241 12.76 0.02 6.03
N PRO A 242 13.92 -0.42 5.51
CA PRO A 242 15.04 -0.88 6.31
C PRO A 242 15.75 0.29 7.01
N THR A 243 16.35 0.03 8.17
CA THR A 243 17.17 1.02 8.90
C THR A 243 18.51 1.31 8.22
N THR A 244 18.98 0.42 7.34
CA THR A 244 20.22 0.57 6.58
C THR A 244 19.93 0.66 5.09
N LEU A 245 20.27 1.80 4.49
CA LEU A 245 20.04 2.06 3.07
C LEU A 245 21.01 1.32 2.16
N VAL A 246 22.22 1.01 2.61
CA VAL A 246 23.23 0.31 1.82
C VAL A 246 23.70 -0.93 2.59
N VAL A 247 23.59 -2.09 1.97
CA VAL A 247 24.17 -3.35 2.46
C VAL A 247 25.05 -3.89 1.34
N ASP A 248 26.33 -4.14 1.64
CA ASP A 248 27.32 -4.66 0.68
C ASP A 248 27.44 -3.87 -0.64
N GLY A 249 27.38 -2.53 -0.56
CA GLY A 249 27.46 -1.63 -1.72
C GLY A 249 26.19 -1.56 -2.57
N ARG A 250 25.10 -2.20 -2.14
CA ARG A 250 23.80 -2.18 -2.83
C ARG A 250 22.81 -1.34 -2.05
N LEU A 251 22.15 -0.39 -2.71
CA LEU A 251 21.00 0.30 -2.11
C LEU A 251 19.89 -0.72 -1.88
N THR A 252 19.49 -0.90 -0.62
CA THR A 252 18.25 -1.58 -0.27
C THR A 252 17.10 -0.81 -0.91
N ASN A 253 16.10 -1.51 -1.44
CA ASN A 253 15.16 -1.01 -2.45
C ASN A 253 14.08 -0.04 -1.92
N VAL A 254 14.47 0.91 -1.08
CA VAL A 254 13.66 1.93 -0.41
C VAL A 254 12.90 2.80 -1.40
N PHE A 255 13.57 3.18 -2.49
CA PHE A 255 12.95 3.96 -3.54
C PHE A 255 11.80 3.19 -4.19
N ALA A 256 11.96 1.89 -4.47
CA ALA A 256 10.87 1.09 -5.00
C ALA A 256 9.71 0.92 -4.02
N HIS A 257 9.96 0.84 -2.71
CA HIS A 257 8.88 0.77 -1.72
C HIS A 257 8.08 2.07 -1.66
N GLY A 258 8.76 3.22 -1.57
CA GLY A 258 8.10 4.53 -1.57
C GLY A 258 7.34 4.79 -2.86
N VAL A 259 7.95 4.55 -4.01
CA VAL A 259 7.32 4.70 -5.33
C VAL A 259 6.16 3.71 -5.50
N GLY A 260 6.33 2.46 -5.07
CA GLY A 260 5.29 1.43 -5.08
C GLY A 260 4.05 1.88 -4.30
N PHE A 261 4.25 2.39 -3.08
CA PHE A 261 3.18 2.94 -2.25
C PHE A 261 2.45 4.11 -2.93
N LEU A 262 3.19 5.08 -3.45
CA LEU A 262 2.62 6.27 -4.10
C LEU A 262 1.87 5.94 -5.38
N PHE A 263 2.44 5.12 -6.28
CA PHE A 263 1.76 4.69 -7.48
C PHE A 263 0.57 3.78 -7.17
N GLY A 264 0.66 2.93 -6.14
CA GLY A 264 -0.47 2.14 -5.68
C GLY A 264 -1.65 3.02 -5.23
N ALA A 265 -1.38 4.05 -4.43
CA ALA A 265 -2.38 5.04 -4.04
C ALA A 265 -2.95 5.82 -5.25
N ALA A 266 -2.10 6.21 -6.20
CA ALA A 266 -2.53 6.91 -7.41
C ALA A 266 -3.42 6.03 -8.30
N LEU A 267 -3.05 4.77 -8.54
CA LEU A 267 -3.83 3.81 -9.31
C LEU A 267 -5.17 3.52 -8.62
N ALA A 268 -5.16 3.32 -7.30
CA ALA A 268 -6.37 3.15 -6.51
C ALA A 268 -7.31 4.36 -6.63
N THR A 269 -6.77 5.58 -6.51
CA THR A 269 -7.54 6.81 -6.65
C THR A 269 -8.12 6.95 -8.07
N GLY A 270 -7.31 6.75 -9.10
CA GLY A 270 -7.74 6.84 -10.49
C GLY A 270 -8.84 5.83 -10.83
N THR A 271 -8.68 4.58 -10.40
CA THR A 271 -9.69 3.53 -10.61
C THR A 271 -10.96 3.76 -9.78
N ALA A 272 -10.86 4.35 -8.59
CA ALA A 272 -12.03 4.74 -7.79
C ALA A 272 -12.87 5.83 -8.47
N LEU A 273 -12.22 6.73 -9.24
CA LEU A 273 -12.90 7.77 -10.01
C LEU A 273 -13.62 7.18 -11.24
N LEU A 274 -13.03 6.16 -11.88
CA LEU A 274 -13.64 5.47 -13.03
C LEU A 274 -14.93 4.72 -12.66
N GLU A 275 -15.08 4.23 -11.43
CA GLU A 275 -16.34 3.61 -10.98
C GLU A 275 -17.46 4.61 -10.66
N ARG A 276 -17.14 5.89 -10.49
CA ARG A 276 -18.13 6.94 -10.23
C ARG A 276 -18.76 7.50 -11.50
N VAL A 277 -18.23 7.14 -12.67
CA VAL A 277 -18.73 7.47 -14.02
C VAL A 277 -19.60 6.31 -14.51
#